data_AF-A0A2G6HRZ4-F1
#
_entry.id   AF-A0A2G6HRZ4-F1
#
_cell.length_a   1.000
_cell.length_b   1.000
_cell.length_c   1.000
_cell.angle_alpha   90.00
_cell.angle_beta   90.00
_cell.angle_gamma   90.00
#
_symmetry.space_group_name_H-M   'P 1'
#
loop_
_entity.id
_entity.type
_entity.pdbx_description
1 polymer ?
#
loop_
_entity_poly.entity_id
_entity_poly.type
_entity_poly.pdbx_seq_one_letter_code
_entity_poly.pdbx_strand_id
1 'polypeptide(L)'
;MRMVMVVLFGVTALCSAGDLTHTELKKQMQVMAGAPGPFAAHENFPKDYFLISKNIPFYVGLTLHHPSSELLKLTDEQLTRIQEIRARVMPVVVTSAIKIKKMEIALADKIVHGAKAEVLLSDVEEIARLKTALTMEHLRCIEAVRAVLTQQQEKILLSYAAEKPH
;
A
#
# COMPACT_ATOMS: atom_id res chain seq x y z
N MET A 1 -4.33 24.41 9.78
CA MET A 1 -4.88 23.36 10.69
C MET A 1 -5.92 22.41 10.08
N ARG A 2 -6.61 22.72 8.96
CA ARG A 2 -7.62 21.80 8.36
C ARG A 2 -7.03 20.51 7.74
N MET A 3 -5.81 20.56 7.21
CA MET A 3 -5.19 19.44 6.49
C MET A 3 -4.72 18.29 7.42
N VAL A 4 -4.36 18.62 8.67
CA VAL A 4 -3.98 17.61 9.69
C VAL A 4 -5.20 16.83 10.17
N MET A 5 -6.36 17.50 10.26
CA MET A 5 -7.60 16.91 10.75
C MET A 5 -8.21 15.91 9.75
N VAL A 6 -8.14 16.18 8.43
CA VAL A 6 -8.64 15.25 7.40
C VAL A 6 -7.79 13.97 7.32
N VAL A 7 -6.47 14.07 7.49
CA VAL A 7 -5.57 12.90 7.51
C VAL A 7 -5.86 12.03 8.74
N LEU A 8 -6.14 12.64 9.90
CA LEU A 8 -6.45 11.89 11.13
C LEU A 8 -7.79 11.12 11.06
N PHE A 9 -8.82 11.71 10.43
CA PHE A 9 -10.12 11.04 10.22
C PHE A 9 -10.07 9.96 9.12
N GLY A 10 -9.25 10.13 8.08
CA GLY A 10 -9.07 9.12 7.05
C GLY A 10 -8.37 7.86 7.58
N VAL A 11 -7.32 8.03 8.38
CA VAL A 11 -6.54 6.91 8.94
C VAL A 11 -7.34 6.08 9.94
N THR A 12 -8.19 6.72 10.75
CA THR A 12 -9.08 6.02 11.70
C THR A 12 -10.15 5.17 10.99
N ALA A 13 -10.66 5.61 9.83
CA ALA A 13 -11.59 4.83 9.01
C ALA A 13 -10.95 3.60 8.35
N LEU A 14 -9.64 3.60 8.07
CA LEU A 14 -8.93 2.40 7.60
C LEU A 14 -8.76 1.34 8.70
N CYS A 15 -8.68 1.76 9.96
CA CYS A 15 -8.56 0.85 11.10
C CYS A 15 -9.89 0.12 11.40
N SER A 16 -11.03 0.74 11.13
CA SER A 16 -12.38 0.14 11.26
C SER A 16 -12.83 -0.61 10.00
N ALA A 17 -11.94 -0.81 9.02
CA ALA A 17 -12.29 -1.24 7.68
C ALA A 17 -12.58 -2.75 7.54
N GLY A 18 -12.97 -3.45 8.61
CA GLY A 18 -13.49 -4.83 8.52
C GLY A 18 -14.65 -4.95 7.54
N ASP A 19 -15.44 -3.87 7.38
CA ASP A 19 -16.71 -3.86 6.65
C ASP A 19 -16.70 -3.08 5.32
N LEU A 20 -15.56 -2.49 4.91
CA LEU A 20 -15.52 -1.73 3.66
C LEU A 20 -15.36 -2.67 2.46
N THR A 21 -16.26 -2.52 1.48
CA THR A 21 -16.12 -3.17 0.18
C THR A 21 -14.84 -2.71 -0.52
N HIS A 22 -14.33 -3.53 -1.44
CA HIS A 22 -13.15 -3.17 -2.25
C HIS A 22 -13.32 -1.82 -2.98
N THR A 23 -14.54 -1.52 -3.44
CA THR A 23 -14.89 -0.25 -4.10
C THR A 23 -14.79 0.95 -3.15
N GLU A 24 -15.32 0.82 -1.93
CA GLU A 24 -15.25 1.88 -0.91
C GLU A 24 -13.82 2.13 -0.45
N LEU A 25 -13.05 1.06 -0.23
CA LEU A 25 -11.64 1.16 0.08
C LEU A 25 -10.90 1.91 -1.03
N LYS A 26 -11.11 1.54 -2.29
CA LYS A 26 -10.48 2.21 -3.44
C LYS A 26 -10.82 3.70 -3.49
N LYS A 27 -12.09 4.07 -3.26
CA LYS A 27 -12.53 5.47 -3.25
C LYS A 27 -11.87 6.26 -2.11
N GLN A 28 -11.82 5.70 -0.90
CA GLN A 28 -11.14 6.34 0.22
C GLN A 28 -9.64 6.51 -0.05
N MET A 29 -8.99 5.50 -0.64
CA MET A 29 -7.58 5.58 -1.03
C MET A 29 -7.33 6.68 -2.04
N GLN A 30 -8.20 6.88 -3.02
CA GLN A 30 -8.10 8.00 -3.98
C GLN A 30 -8.23 9.36 -3.29
N VAL A 31 -9.15 9.51 -2.34
CA VAL A 31 -9.29 10.75 -1.55
C VAL A 31 -8.02 11.05 -0.77
N MET A 32 -7.43 10.03 -0.12
CA MET A 32 -6.20 10.19 0.65
C MET A 32 -4.96 10.43 -0.23
N ALA A 33 -4.91 9.83 -1.42
CA ALA A 33 -3.83 10.04 -2.38
C ALA A 33 -3.74 11.50 -2.82
N GLY A 34 -4.88 12.21 -2.88
CA GLY A 34 -4.97 13.56 -3.43
C GLY A 34 -4.66 13.58 -4.93
N ALA A 35 -4.45 14.78 -5.48
CA ALA A 35 -4.09 14.93 -6.89
C ALA A 35 -2.77 14.21 -7.22
N PRO A 36 -2.64 13.57 -8.40
CA PRO A 36 -1.37 13.04 -8.87
C PRO A 36 -0.36 14.18 -9.09
N GLY A 37 0.93 13.83 -9.04
CA GLY A 37 1.99 14.77 -9.41
C GLY A 37 1.94 15.12 -10.91
N PRO A 38 2.53 16.25 -11.33
CA PRO A 38 2.46 16.71 -12.73
C PRO A 38 3.06 15.74 -13.75
N PHE A 39 3.94 14.84 -13.31
CA PHE A 39 4.60 13.82 -14.14
C PHE A 39 4.13 12.38 -13.85
N ALA A 40 3.03 12.21 -13.10
CA ALA A 40 2.54 10.91 -12.63
C ALA A 40 1.06 10.68 -12.96
N ALA A 41 0.64 10.97 -14.20
CA ALA A 41 -0.75 10.89 -14.64
C ALA A 41 -1.42 9.51 -14.48
N HIS A 42 -0.62 8.44 -14.41
CA HIS A 42 -1.08 7.06 -14.27
C HIS A 42 -0.69 6.43 -12.93
N GLU A 43 -0.53 7.24 -11.89
CA GLU A 43 -0.19 6.79 -10.53
C GLU A 43 -1.15 5.70 -10.02
N ASN A 44 -0.56 4.62 -9.51
CA ASN A 44 -1.22 3.56 -8.76
C ASN A 44 -0.90 3.68 -7.27
N PHE A 45 -1.63 4.57 -6.58
CA PHE A 45 -1.47 4.78 -5.14
C PHE A 45 -2.09 3.61 -4.34
N PRO A 46 -1.39 3.06 -3.31
CA PRO A 46 -0.07 3.43 -2.80
C PRO A 46 1.05 2.56 -3.39
N LYS A 47 0.75 1.64 -4.31
CA LYS A 47 1.67 0.61 -4.82
C LYS A 47 2.92 1.19 -5.47
N ASP A 48 2.82 2.32 -6.17
CA ASP A 48 3.97 2.94 -6.84
C ASP A 48 5.03 3.50 -5.87
N TYR A 49 4.70 3.63 -4.58
CA TYR A 49 5.60 4.18 -3.56
C TYR A 49 6.43 3.14 -2.83
N PHE A 50 6.24 1.85 -3.10
CA PHE A 50 7.19 0.84 -2.64
C PHE A 50 8.49 0.93 -3.44
N LEU A 51 9.61 0.52 -2.84
CA LEU A 51 10.87 0.39 -3.56
C LEU A 51 10.76 -0.68 -4.64
N ILE A 52 10.06 -1.78 -4.33
CA ILE A 52 9.78 -2.87 -5.25
C ILE A 52 8.26 -2.99 -5.41
N SER A 53 7.70 -2.29 -6.41
CA SER A 53 6.24 -2.08 -6.54
C SER A 53 5.49 -3.10 -7.40
N LYS A 54 6.20 -3.84 -8.27
CA LYS A 54 5.57 -4.67 -9.32
C LYS A 54 5.73 -6.18 -9.14
N ASN A 55 6.80 -6.64 -8.50
CA ASN A 55 7.21 -8.05 -8.50
C ASN A 55 7.04 -8.74 -7.14
N ILE A 56 6.31 -8.12 -6.20
CA ILE A 56 6.05 -8.68 -4.87
C ILE A 56 4.53 -8.82 -4.68
N PRO A 57 4.04 -9.97 -4.18
CA PRO A 57 2.62 -10.22 -4.04
C PRO A 57 2.02 -9.51 -2.81
N PHE A 58 0.88 -8.84 -3.00
CA PHE A 58 0.13 -8.18 -1.94
C PHE A 58 -0.82 -9.16 -1.23
N TYR A 59 -0.28 -10.00 -0.33
CA TYR A 59 -1.01 -11.11 0.31
C TYR A 59 -2.34 -10.71 0.95
N VAL A 60 -2.42 -9.59 1.68
CA VAL A 60 -3.70 -9.11 2.26
C VAL A 60 -4.76 -8.85 1.18
N GLY A 61 -4.38 -8.23 0.06
CA GLY A 61 -5.31 -8.01 -1.05
C GLY A 61 -5.70 -9.32 -1.74
N LEU A 62 -4.74 -10.23 -1.90
CA LEU A 62 -4.96 -11.54 -2.51
C LEU A 62 -5.87 -12.43 -1.66
N THR A 63 -5.80 -12.34 -0.34
CA THR A 63 -6.65 -13.14 0.57
C THR A 63 -8.04 -12.55 0.79
N LEU A 64 -8.19 -11.22 0.76
CA LEU A 64 -9.45 -10.56 1.12
C LEU A 64 -10.28 -10.05 -0.05
N HIS A 65 -9.65 -9.76 -1.20
CA HIS A 65 -10.28 -8.96 -2.25
C HIS A 65 -10.10 -9.50 -3.68
N HIS A 66 -9.27 -10.53 -3.87
CA HIS A 66 -9.12 -11.14 -5.19
C HIS A 66 -10.40 -11.90 -5.58
N PRO A 67 -10.86 -11.87 -6.85
CA PRO A 67 -12.06 -12.62 -7.26
C PRO A 67 -12.01 -14.12 -6.91
N SER A 68 -10.81 -14.71 -6.92
CA SER A 68 -10.57 -16.11 -6.56
C SER A 68 -10.29 -16.35 -5.08
N SER A 69 -10.41 -15.34 -4.20
CA SER A 69 -10.04 -15.48 -2.78
C SER A 69 -10.92 -16.48 -2.03
N GLU A 70 -12.16 -16.71 -2.47
CA GLU A 70 -13.07 -17.70 -1.89
C GLU A 70 -12.51 -19.14 -1.98
N LEU A 71 -11.62 -19.41 -2.96
CA LEU A 71 -10.97 -20.71 -3.10
C LEU A 71 -10.08 -21.07 -1.90
N LEU A 72 -9.65 -20.07 -1.12
CA LEU A 72 -8.84 -20.27 0.08
C LEU A 72 -9.62 -20.93 1.22
N LYS A 73 -10.96 -20.82 1.21
CA LYS A 73 -11.83 -21.35 2.28
C LYS A 73 -11.28 -21.02 3.68
N LEU A 74 -10.96 -19.74 3.90
CA LEU A 74 -10.41 -19.27 5.18
C LEU A 74 -11.41 -19.59 6.30
N THR A 75 -10.91 -20.06 7.43
CA THR A 75 -11.72 -20.14 8.65
C THR A 75 -12.00 -18.74 9.18
N ASP A 76 -13.04 -18.58 10.01
CA ASP A 76 -13.35 -17.31 10.65
C ASP A 76 -12.17 -16.77 11.48
N GLU A 77 -11.40 -17.66 12.12
CA GLU A 77 -10.17 -17.29 12.84
C GLU A 77 -9.09 -16.75 11.91
N GLN A 78 -8.86 -17.42 10.76
CA GLN A 78 -7.90 -16.96 9.76
C GLN A 78 -8.30 -15.61 9.16
N LEU A 79 -9.59 -15.46 8.82
CA LEU A 79 -10.14 -14.21 8.30
C LEU A 79 -9.93 -13.07 9.30
N THR A 80 -10.27 -13.29 10.57
CA THR A 80 -10.10 -12.31 11.65
C THR A 80 -8.63 -11.89 11.78
N ARG A 81 -7.69 -12.84 11.84
CA ARG A 81 -6.25 -12.53 11.92
C ARG A 81 -5.74 -11.73 10.72
N ILE A 82 -6.20 -12.06 9.51
CA ILE A 82 -5.80 -11.33 8.29
C ILE A 82 -6.37 -9.89 8.32
N GLN A 83 -7.59 -9.70 8.82
CA GLN A 83 -8.18 -8.37 9.01
C GLN A 83 -7.41 -7.55 10.06
N GLU A 84 -6.97 -8.16 11.16
CA GLU A 84 -6.11 -7.51 12.17
C GLU A 84 -4.75 -7.09 11.58
N ILE A 85 -4.12 -7.97 10.79
CA ILE A 85 -2.89 -7.65 10.06
C ILE A 85 -3.12 -6.43 9.15
N ARG A 86 -4.23 -6.41 8.40
CA ARG A 86 -4.61 -5.29 7.54
C ARG A 86 -4.78 -4.00 8.33
N ALA A 87 -5.55 -4.03 9.43
CA ALA A 87 -5.82 -2.86 10.26
C ALA A 87 -4.53 -2.26 10.85
N ARG A 88 -3.54 -3.09 11.17
CA ARG A 88 -2.22 -2.65 11.64
C ARG A 88 -1.35 -2.06 10.52
N VAL A 89 -1.32 -2.72 9.35
CA VAL A 89 -0.35 -2.39 8.29
C VAL A 89 -0.83 -1.24 7.39
N MET A 90 -2.12 -1.18 7.07
CA MET A 90 -2.66 -0.19 6.12
C MET A 90 -2.42 1.27 6.54
N PRO A 91 -2.59 1.68 7.82
CA PRO A 91 -2.24 3.02 8.26
C PRO A 91 -0.78 3.39 7.99
N VAL A 92 0.14 2.46 8.24
CA VAL A 92 1.58 2.66 8.02
C VAL A 92 1.87 2.82 6.53
N VAL A 93 1.28 1.96 5.69
CA VAL A 93 1.44 2.02 4.23
C VAL A 93 0.93 3.35 3.68
N VAL A 94 -0.29 3.74 4.01
CA VAL A 94 -0.92 4.96 3.50
C VAL A 94 -0.14 6.20 3.96
N THR A 95 0.21 6.28 5.24
CA THR A 95 0.95 7.42 5.79
C THR A 95 2.33 7.55 5.14
N SER A 96 3.03 6.43 4.95
CA SER A 96 4.35 6.42 4.33
C SER A 96 4.27 6.81 2.85
N ALA A 97 3.31 6.25 2.10
CA ALA A 97 3.10 6.58 0.70
C ALA A 97 2.74 8.06 0.51
N ILE A 98 1.89 8.65 1.36
CA ILE A 98 1.59 10.10 1.32
C ILE A 98 2.86 10.93 1.55
N LYS A 99 3.70 10.53 2.52
CA LYS A 99 4.96 11.23 2.80
C LYS A 99 5.89 11.18 1.59
N ILE A 100 6.12 9.99 1.04
CA ILE A 100 6.99 9.77 -0.12
C ILE A 100 6.47 10.55 -1.32
N LYS A 101 5.16 10.45 -1.63
CA LYS A 101 4.49 11.23 -2.69
C LYS A 101 4.78 12.72 -2.60
N LYS A 102 4.58 13.31 -1.42
CA LYS A 102 4.83 14.74 -1.21
C LYS A 102 6.29 15.11 -1.45
N MET A 103 7.21 14.26 -1.02
CA MET A 103 8.64 14.47 -1.25
C MET A 103 9.00 14.36 -2.74
N GLU A 104 8.47 13.36 -3.46
CA GLU A 104 8.68 13.20 -4.91
C GLU A 104 8.10 14.40 -5.69
N ILE A 105 6.92 14.91 -5.31
CA ILE A 105 6.35 16.12 -5.92
C ILE A 105 7.21 17.35 -5.64
N ALA A 106 7.67 17.54 -4.40
CA ALA A 106 8.55 18.66 -4.05
C ALA A 106 9.91 18.58 -4.77
N LEU A 107 10.45 17.37 -4.92
CA LEU A 107 11.66 17.12 -5.69
C LEU A 107 11.47 17.49 -7.17
N ALA A 108 10.33 17.11 -7.77
CA ALA A 108 9.99 17.46 -9.15
C ALA A 108 9.87 18.98 -9.34
N ASP A 109 9.28 19.69 -8.38
CA ASP A 109 9.20 21.16 -8.40
C ASP A 109 10.59 21.82 -8.36
N LYS A 110 11.50 21.34 -7.50
CA LYS A 110 12.89 21.81 -7.46
C LYS A 110 13.59 21.63 -8.82
N ILE A 111 13.36 20.49 -9.49
CA ILE A 111 13.93 20.20 -10.82
C ILE A 111 13.40 21.18 -11.87
N VAL A 112 12.08 21.44 -11.89
CA VAL A 112 11.46 22.41 -12.80
C VAL A 112 12.04 23.82 -12.62
N HIS A 113 12.43 24.17 -11.39
CA HIS A 113 13.09 25.44 -11.06
C HIS A 113 14.63 25.41 -11.20
N GLY A 114 15.19 24.37 -11.81
CA GLY A 114 16.60 24.33 -12.19
C GLY A 114 17.57 23.88 -11.09
N ALA A 115 17.10 23.23 -10.03
CA ALA A 115 17.98 22.62 -9.04
C ALA A 115 18.91 21.57 -9.69
N LYS A 116 20.20 21.62 -9.35
CA LYS A 116 21.19 20.65 -9.82
C LYS A 116 21.14 19.35 -9.02
N ALA A 117 21.58 18.24 -9.61
CA ALA A 117 21.51 16.92 -8.98
C ALA A 117 22.22 16.88 -7.61
N GLU A 118 23.34 17.59 -7.45
CA GLU A 118 24.14 17.57 -6.22
C GLU A 118 23.39 18.11 -5.01
N VAL A 119 22.50 19.10 -5.21
CA VAL A 119 21.69 19.66 -4.12
C VAL A 119 20.46 18.82 -3.79
N LEU A 120 20.13 17.85 -4.64
CA LEU A 120 18.97 16.97 -4.51
C LEU A 120 19.30 15.63 -3.86
N LEU A 121 20.59 15.32 -3.68
CA LEU A 121 21.04 14.02 -3.18
C LEU A 121 20.37 13.64 -1.85
N SER A 122 20.29 14.56 -0.89
CA SER A 122 19.69 14.29 0.42
C SER A 122 18.19 13.99 0.34
N ASP A 123 17.45 14.65 -0.56
CA ASP A 123 16.03 14.36 -0.79
C ASP A 123 15.87 12.96 -1.40
N VAL A 124 16.71 12.61 -2.38
CA VAL A 124 16.70 11.30 -3.04
C VAL A 124 17.04 10.18 -2.04
N GLU A 125 18.04 10.37 -1.19
CA GLU A 125 18.43 9.42 -0.15
C GLU A 125 17.32 9.21 0.89
N GLU A 126 16.66 10.28 1.34
CA GLU A 126 15.53 10.17 2.28
C GLU A 126 14.33 9.46 1.62
N ILE A 127 14.01 9.77 0.36
CA ILE A 127 12.99 9.04 -0.41
C ILE A 127 13.35 7.56 -0.47
N ALA A 128 14.58 7.21 -0.87
CA ALA A 128 15.04 5.83 -0.96
C ALA A 128 14.95 5.09 0.39
N ARG A 129 15.34 5.75 1.49
CA ARG A 129 15.25 5.21 2.85
C ARG A 129 13.79 4.93 3.24
N LEU A 130 12.87 5.85 2.93
CA LEU A 130 11.44 5.68 3.22
C LEU A 130 10.80 4.57 2.37
N LYS A 131 11.11 4.50 1.07
CA LYS A 131 10.65 3.42 0.18
C LYS A 131 11.17 2.06 0.64
N THR A 132 12.42 2.01 1.12
CA THR A 132 13.02 0.81 1.72
C THR A 132 12.26 0.38 2.97
N ALA A 133 12.03 1.29 3.92
CA ALA A 133 11.29 1.00 5.14
C ALA A 133 9.86 0.50 4.85
N LEU A 134 9.15 1.16 3.92
CA LEU A 134 7.82 0.76 3.48
C LEU A 134 7.82 -0.63 2.83
N THR A 135 8.85 -0.96 2.06
CA THR A 135 8.99 -2.29 1.44
C THR A 135 9.26 -3.37 2.49
N MET A 136 10.06 -3.07 3.52
CA MET A 136 10.27 -3.99 4.64
C MET A 136 8.98 -4.25 5.44
N GLU A 137 8.12 -3.24 5.63
CA GLU A 137 6.78 -3.45 6.20
C GLU A 137 5.92 -4.36 5.32
N HIS A 138 6.01 -4.24 4.00
CA HIS A 138 5.32 -5.14 3.09
C HIS A 138 5.80 -6.58 3.21
N LEU A 139 7.13 -6.81 3.25
CA LEU A 139 7.71 -8.14 3.41
C LEU A 139 7.27 -8.80 4.73
N ARG A 140 7.29 -8.04 5.84
CA ARG A 140 6.77 -8.51 7.14
C ARG A 140 5.27 -8.82 7.09
N CYS A 141 4.49 -8.04 6.34
CA CYS A 141 3.07 -8.31 6.12
C CYS A 141 2.85 -9.62 5.37
N ILE A 142 3.67 -9.93 4.35
CA ILE A 142 3.64 -11.20 3.63
C ILE A 142 3.93 -12.36 4.59
N GLU A 143 4.99 -12.25 5.40
CA GLU A 143 5.33 -13.26 6.42
C GLU A 143 4.18 -13.48 7.42
N ALA A 144 3.57 -12.40 7.90
CA ALA A 144 2.46 -12.47 8.84
C ALA A 144 1.24 -13.17 8.25
N VAL A 145 0.86 -12.87 6.99
CA VAL A 145 -0.26 -13.56 6.34
C VAL A 145 0.10 -15.01 6.05
N ARG A 146 1.32 -15.30 5.60
CA ARG A 146 1.81 -16.67 5.36
C ARG A 146 1.69 -17.54 6.62
N ALA A 147 2.00 -16.98 7.79
CA ALA A 147 1.89 -17.69 9.06
C ALA A 147 0.43 -18.02 9.47
N VAL A 148 -0.56 -17.35 8.90
CA VAL A 148 -2.00 -17.63 9.13
C VAL A 148 -2.50 -18.73 8.20
N LEU A 149 -1.95 -18.83 7.00
CA LEU A 149 -2.39 -19.80 5.99
C LEU A 149 -1.79 -21.20 6.24
N THR A 150 -2.54 -22.22 5.88
CA THR A 150 -1.97 -23.56 5.71
C THR A 150 -1.10 -23.60 4.44
N GLN A 151 -0.18 -24.56 4.35
CA GLN A 151 0.63 -24.77 3.13
C GLN A 151 -0.23 -24.97 1.88
N GLN A 152 -1.39 -25.62 2.02
CA GLN A 152 -2.29 -25.84 0.89
C GLN A 152 -2.96 -24.54 0.45
N GLN A 153 -3.41 -23.70 1.40
CA GLN A 153 -3.97 -22.38 1.12
C GLN A 153 -2.94 -21.45 0.48
N GLU A 154 -1.69 -21.50 0.93
CA GLU A 154 -0.61 -20.72 0.30
C GLU A 154 -0.39 -21.12 -1.17
N LYS A 155 -0.39 -22.43 -1.48
CA LYS A 155 -0.28 -22.90 -2.87
C LYS A 155 -1.43 -22.40 -3.74
N ILE A 156 -2.67 -22.42 -3.22
CA ILE A 156 -3.85 -21.90 -3.91
C ILE A 156 -3.72 -20.38 -4.11
N LEU A 157 -3.27 -19.65 -3.09
CA LEU A 157 -3.03 -18.21 -3.20
C LEU A 157 -2.05 -17.88 -4.32
N LEU A 158 -0.93 -18.60 -4.38
CA LEU A 158 0.11 -18.38 -5.37
C LEU A 158 -0.34 -18.76 -6.79
N SER A 159 -1.24 -19.74 -6.95
CA SER A 159 -1.71 -20.13 -8.28
C SER A 159 -2.52 -19.02 -8.94
N TYR A 160 -3.48 -18.41 -8.24
CA TYR A 160 -4.27 -17.31 -8.80
C TYR A 160 -3.54 -15.96 -8.74
N ALA A 161 -2.52 -15.79 -7.89
CA ALA A 161 -1.71 -14.56 -7.87
C ALA A 161 -0.81 -14.41 -9.11
N ALA A 162 -0.43 -15.54 -9.73
CA ALA A 162 0.37 -15.57 -10.95
C ALA A 162 -0.47 -15.46 -12.25
N GLU A 163 -1.79 -15.62 -12.13
CA GLU A 163 -2.71 -15.49 -13.26
C GLU A 163 -2.90 -14.01 -13.62
N LYS A 164 -2.94 -13.71 -14.92
CA LYS A 164 -3.34 -12.36 -15.36
C LYS A 164 -4.81 -12.20 -15.00
N PRO A 165 -5.22 -11.11 -14.31
CA PRO A 165 -6.63 -10.81 -14.17
C PRO A 165 -7.23 -10.66 -15.58
N HIS A 166 -8.25 -11.47 -15.86
CA HIS A 166 -9.01 -11.43 -17.10
C HIS A 166 -9.82 -10.14 -17.22
#